data_AF-L1NFS9-F1
#
_entry.id   AF-L1NFS9-F1
#
_cell.length_a   1.000
_cell.length_b   1.000
_cell.length_c   1.000
_cell.angle_alpha   90.00
_cell.angle_beta   90.00
_cell.angle_gamma   90.00
#
_symmetry.space_group_name_H-M   'P 1'
#
loop_
_entity.id
_entity.type
_entity.pdbx_description
1 polymer ?
#
loop_
_entity_poly.entity_id
_entity_poly.type
_entity_poly.pdbx_seq_one_letter_code
_entity_poly.pdbx_strand_id
1 'polypeptide(L)'
;MKKILLTLITVFALAASGFAQTWNMVITREDGTRDTLKTSAVKQVSFFMPDQNVDQVIIKELYVGGCPPDQGKKAFQSDKGFILYNNCPQTAVINNLAVGILNPYNGESENKWYDGVGKLIYAADEYHPGTDGLWYFQAPLVIKPFSQVVVNVQGAINNTLTHSKSVNYAHKDYYAMYDPEVGYAHALYYPAPSELIPTAHHLKAVRIGQSTAWALSSISPAFFIFQTQGMTPAQFGNDVNYRIYVPGGQQTATNACFKVPTNWILDGVEVFGASVVAKSKKRFTPEVDGGYVLLTNKLGHSLYRNVDKARTEALPENAGKLIYNYSMGVSAGDPSNIDAEASIKNGAHIIYMDTNNSTNDFHERKEFSLRNQ
;
A
#
# COMPACT_ATOMS: atom_id res chain seq x y z
N MET A 1 13.22 1.55 31.48
CA MET A 1 12.84 0.13 31.30
C MET A 1 13.35 -0.32 29.94
N LYS A 2 14.21 -1.34 29.92
CA LYS A 2 15.00 -1.74 28.74
C LYS A 2 14.10 -2.34 27.67
N LYS A 3 14.05 -1.71 26.49
CA LYS A 3 13.45 -2.27 25.27
C LYS A 3 14.37 -3.39 24.75
N ILE A 4 13.91 -4.64 24.81
CA ILE A 4 14.56 -5.74 24.10
C ILE A 4 13.75 -5.94 22.81
N LEU A 5 14.19 -5.27 21.74
CA LEU A 5 13.77 -5.59 20.38
C LEU A 5 14.62 -6.78 19.96
N LEU A 6 14.12 -8.00 20.17
CA LEU A 6 14.80 -9.22 19.75
C LEU A 6 14.35 -9.56 18.32
N THR A 7 15.00 -8.97 17.32
CA THR A 7 14.96 -9.50 15.96
C THR A 7 16.00 -10.62 15.90
N LEU A 8 15.59 -11.84 16.25
CA LEU A 8 16.40 -13.05 16.05
C LEU A 8 15.59 -14.00 15.15
N ILE A 9 15.82 -13.94 13.84
CA ILE A 9 15.53 -15.10 12.99
C ILE A 9 16.66 -16.09 13.23
N THR A 10 16.54 -16.88 14.28
CA THR A 10 17.37 -18.08 14.44
C THR A 10 16.53 -19.25 13.99
N VAL A 11 16.64 -19.61 12.71
CA VAL A 11 16.20 -20.92 12.24
C VAL A 11 17.14 -21.94 12.89
N PHE A 12 16.74 -22.49 14.03
CA PHE A 12 17.29 -23.77 14.45
C PHE A 12 16.70 -24.82 13.52
N ALA A 13 17.35 -25.04 12.37
CA ALA A 13 17.27 -26.32 11.72
C ALA A 13 17.92 -27.29 12.72
N LEU A 14 17.11 -28.00 13.52
CA LEU A 14 17.63 -29.18 14.21
C LEU A 14 18.08 -30.11 13.10
N ALA A 15 19.41 -30.19 12.90
CA ALA A 15 20.00 -31.13 11.98
C ALA A 15 19.45 -32.51 12.34
N ALA A 16 18.71 -33.11 11.41
CA ALA A 16 18.31 -34.50 11.46
C ALA A 16 19.54 -35.38 11.19
N SER A 17 20.54 -35.29 12.07
CA SER A 17 21.57 -36.31 12.23
C SER A 17 21.23 -37.11 13.48
N GLY A 18 21.59 -38.39 13.50
CA GLY A 18 21.11 -39.43 14.45
C GLY A 18 21.34 -39.20 15.96
N PHE A 19 21.60 -37.97 16.40
CA PHE A 19 21.70 -37.52 17.79
C PHE A 19 20.45 -36.78 18.31
N ALA A 20 19.44 -36.52 17.47
CA ALA A 20 18.21 -35.81 17.86
C ALA A 20 17.28 -36.60 18.81
N GLN A 21 17.62 -37.84 19.19
CA GLN A 21 16.70 -38.77 19.87
C GLN A 21 16.62 -38.65 21.41
N THR A 22 17.43 -37.81 22.08
CA THR A 22 17.50 -37.83 23.57
C THR A 22 17.14 -36.52 24.27
N TRP A 23 16.85 -35.44 23.55
CA TRP A 23 16.58 -34.14 24.16
C TRP A 23 15.08 -33.81 24.16
N ASN A 24 14.65 -33.00 25.13
CA ASN A 24 13.31 -32.41 25.13
C ASN A 24 13.44 -30.92 24.80
N MET A 25 12.55 -30.41 23.95
CA MET A 25 12.30 -28.98 23.86
C MET A 25 11.47 -28.57 25.08
N VAL A 26 11.97 -27.60 25.84
CA VAL A 26 11.29 -27.06 27.01
C VAL A 26 10.97 -25.59 26.77
N ILE A 27 9.69 -25.24 26.78
CA ILE A 27 9.22 -23.84 26.74
C ILE A 27 8.84 -23.48 28.17
N THR A 28 9.54 -22.53 28.77
CA THR A 28 9.18 -21.99 30.08
C THR A 28 8.42 -20.69 29.88
N ARG A 29 7.19 -20.63 30.37
CA ARG A 29 6.32 -19.44 30.30
C ARG A 29 6.69 -18.44 31.40
N GLU A 30 6.20 -17.21 31.26
CA GLU A 30 6.47 -16.13 32.23
C GLU A 30 5.97 -16.44 33.64
N ASP A 31 4.87 -17.19 33.76
CA ASP A 31 4.32 -17.68 35.04
C ASP A 31 5.11 -18.86 35.65
N GLY A 32 6.21 -19.28 35.01
CA GLY A 32 7.06 -20.39 35.44
C GLY A 32 6.56 -21.78 35.02
N THR A 33 5.40 -21.89 34.38
CA THR A 33 4.91 -23.16 33.83
C THR A 33 5.76 -23.61 32.65
N ARG A 34 5.79 -24.92 32.40
CA ARG A 34 6.66 -25.53 31.39
C ARG A 34 5.89 -26.45 30.46
N ASP A 35 6.02 -26.22 29.16
CA ASP A 35 5.64 -27.16 28.13
C ASP A 35 6.87 -27.96 27.71
N THR A 36 6.77 -29.29 27.70
CA THR A 36 7.87 -30.19 27.33
C THR A 36 7.46 -31.04 26.16
N LEU A 37 8.19 -30.94 25.05
CA LEU A 37 7.97 -31.71 23.83
C LEU A 37 9.22 -32.53 23.54
N LYS A 38 9.06 -33.83 23.29
CA LYS A 38 10.18 -34.65 22.79
C LYS A 38 10.64 -34.05 21.46
N THR A 39 11.94 -33.83 21.27
CA THR A 39 12.46 -33.29 19.99
C THR A 39 12.08 -34.15 18.80
N SER A 40 11.93 -35.47 18.99
CA SER A 40 11.43 -36.40 17.97
C SER A 40 9.98 -36.15 17.52
N ALA A 41 9.20 -35.40 18.30
CA ALA A 41 7.84 -34.98 17.97
C ALA A 41 7.77 -33.54 17.43
N VAL A 42 8.89 -32.80 17.41
CA VAL A 42 8.94 -31.42 16.92
C VAL A 42 9.38 -31.42 15.46
N LYS A 43 8.45 -31.10 14.55
CA LYS A 43 8.77 -30.93 13.13
C LYS A 43 9.42 -29.58 12.83
N GLN A 44 8.92 -28.51 13.47
CA GLN A 44 9.36 -27.13 13.23
C GLN A 44 8.99 -26.27 14.44
N VAL A 45 9.82 -25.26 14.72
CA VAL A 45 9.52 -24.15 15.64
C VAL A 45 9.56 -22.85 14.83
N SER A 46 8.53 -22.03 14.98
CA SER A 46 8.46 -20.71 14.35
C SER A 46 8.02 -19.67 15.37
N PHE A 47 8.58 -18.48 15.25
CA PHE A 47 8.15 -17.29 15.97
C PHE A 47 7.54 -16.34 14.96
N PHE A 48 6.42 -15.73 15.30
CA PHE A 48 5.81 -14.68 14.48
C PHE A 48 5.40 -13.52 15.38
N MET A 49 5.40 -12.32 14.80
CA MET A 49 4.88 -11.14 15.48
C MET A 49 3.40 -11.04 15.13
N PRO A 50 2.47 -11.14 16.09
CA PRO A 50 1.05 -11.03 15.80
C PRO A 50 0.73 -9.62 15.30
N ASP A 51 -0.40 -9.50 14.61
CA ASP A 51 -0.91 -8.21 14.17
C ASP A 51 -1.14 -7.26 15.34
N GLN A 52 -0.81 -5.99 15.14
CA GLN A 52 -0.93 -4.91 16.12
C GLN A 52 -1.35 -3.63 15.40
N ASN A 53 -2.41 -2.97 15.86
CA ASN A 53 -2.84 -1.65 15.37
C ASN A 53 -2.96 -1.58 13.82
N VAL A 54 -3.43 -2.66 13.20
CA VAL A 54 -3.53 -2.77 11.72
C VAL A 54 -4.50 -1.74 11.16
N ASP A 55 -5.61 -1.51 11.86
CA ASP A 55 -6.65 -0.52 11.59
C ASP A 55 -6.15 0.93 11.66
N GLN A 56 -4.93 1.16 12.16
CA GLN A 56 -4.32 2.48 12.23
C GLN A 56 -3.40 2.78 11.04
N VAL A 57 -3.19 1.83 10.12
CA VAL A 57 -2.32 2.02 8.97
C VAL A 57 -3.11 2.42 7.73
N ILE A 58 -2.75 3.57 7.18
CA ILE A 58 -3.47 4.26 6.11
C ILE A 58 -2.55 4.64 4.95
N ILE A 59 -3.14 4.90 3.79
CA ILE A 59 -2.51 5.51 2.62
C ILE A 59 -2.45 7.02 2.86
N LYS A 60 -1.27 7.51 3.23
CA LYS A 60 -1.01 8.95 3.43
C LYS A 60 -0.94 9.70 2.11
N GLU A 61 -0.30 9.11 1.11
CA GLU A 61 -0.05 9.80 -0.15
C GLU A 61 0.05 8.83 -1.33
N LEU A 62 -0.56 9.18 -2.46
CA LEU A 62 -0.52 8.41 -3.70
C LEU A 62 0.02 9.27 -4.85
N TYR A 63 1.11 8.81 -5.49
CA TYR A 63 1.73 9.46 -6.64
C TYR A 63 1.72 8.54 -7.87
N VAL A 64 0.84 8.84 -8.82
CA VAL A 64 0.58 7.98 -9.98
C VAL A 64 0.54 8.72 -11.32
N GLY A 65 0.40 10.04 -11.29
CA GLY A 65 0.21 10.87 -12.49
C GLY A 65 1.47 11.04 -13.34
N GLY A 66 2.65 10.84 -12.75
CA GLY A 66 3.94 11.13 -13.35
C GLY A 66 4.24 12.63 -13.44
N CYS A 67 5.39 12.98 -14.02
CA CYS A 67 5.93 14.33 -14.06
C CYS A 67 6.08 14.90 -15.49
N PRO A 68 6.20 16.23 -15.63
CA PRO A 68 6.47 16.85 -16.92
C PRO A 68 7.84 16.40 -17.46
N PRO A 69 8.05 16.45 -18.80
CA PRO A 69 9.37 16.27 -19.35
C PRO A 69 10.34 17.36 -18.87
N ASP A 70 11.62 17.01 -18.83
CA ASP A 70 12.72 17.98 -18.83
C ASP A 70 12.86 18.62 -20.21
N GLN A 71 12.78 17.80 -21.27
CA GLN A 71 12.84 18.21 -22.68
C GLN A 71 11.78 17.47 -23.52
N GLY A 72 11.26 18.14 -24.55
CA GLY A 72 10.25 17.56 -25.44
C GLY A 72 8.83 17.61 -24.87
N LYS A 73 7.93 16.76 -25.41
CA LYS A 73 6.48 16.81 -25.12
C LYS A 73 5.94 15.63 -24.29
N LYS A 74 6.73 14.57 -24.07
CA LYS A 74 6.27 13.34 -23.41
C LYS A 74 6.55 13.39 -21.92
N ALA A 75 5.51 13.31 -21.11
CA ALA A 75 5.63 13.17 -19.65
C ALA A 75 6.29 11.83 -19.27
N PHE A 76 6.98 11.81 -18.14
CA PHE A 76 7.53 10.59 -17.55
C PHE A 76 6.54 10.06 -16.50
N GLN A 77 6.17 8.78 -16.58
CA GLN A 77 5.12 8.20 -15.74
C GLN A 77 5.51 6.84 -15.16
N SER A 78 6.80 6.51 -15.21
CA SER A 78 7.37 5.27 -14.65
C SER A 78 8.01 5.50 -13.28
N ASP A 79 7.52 6.48 -12.53
CA ASP A 79 8.04 6.93 -11.23
C ASP A 79 7.02 6.85 -10.10
N LYS A 80 6.03 5.97 -10.25
CA LYS A 80 4.88 5.86 -9.35
C LYS A 80 5.28 5.36 -7.97
N GLY A 81 4.57 5.81 -6.95
CA GLY A 81 4.80 5.42 -5.57
C GLY A 81 3.64 5.79 -4.66
N PHE A 82 3.68 5.27 -3.44
CA PHE A 82 2.74 5.64 -2.38
C PHE A 82 3.44 5.62 -1.02
N ILE A 83 2.79 6.23 -0.05
CA ILE A 83 3.28 6.31 1.33
C ILE A 83 2.21 5.74 2.26
N LEU A 84 2.60 4.76 3.06
CA LEU A 84 1.81 4.26 4.18
C LEU A 84 2.20 5.02 5.45
N TYR A 85 1.23 5.21 6.35
CA TYR A 85 1.46 5.89 7.62
C TYR A 85 0.76 5.17 8.76
N ASN A 86 1.44 5.06 9.89
CA ASN A 86 0.83 4.60 11.13
C ASN A 86 0.25 5.80 11.89
N ASN A 87 -1.07 5.88 11.92
CA ASN A 87 -1.84 7.03 12.38
C ASN A 87 -2.06 7.07 13.91
N CYS A 88 -1.26 6.30 14.67
CA CYS A 88 -1.43 6.15 16.12
C CYS A 88 -0.10 6.18 16.90
N PRO A 89 -0.14 6.34 18.24
CA PRO A 89 1.04 6.43 19.10
C PRO A 89 1.68 5.06 19.42
N GLN A 90 1.16 3.96 18.88
CA GLN A 90 1.66 2.61 19.10
C GLN A 90 2.29 2.04 17.84
N THR A 91 3.15 1.02 17.98
CA THR A 91 3.71 0.32 16.82
C THR A 91 2.60 -0.43 16.09
N ALA A 92 2.57 -0.32 14.77
CA ALA A 92 1.76 -1.16 13.91
C ALA A 92 2.58 -2.34 13.38
N VAL A 93 2.00 -3.53 13.41
CA VAL A 93 2.56 -4.76 12.84
C VAL A 93 1.48 -5.37 11.97
N ILE A 94 1.77 -5.55 10.68
CA ILE A 94 0.79 -6.04 9.72
C ILE A 94 1.38 -7.24 8.99
N ASN A 95 0.87 -8.43 9.29
CA ASN A 95 1.16 -9.65 8.55
C ASN A 95 0.35 -9.65 7.25
N ASN A 96 0.87 -10.31 6.19
CA ASN A 96 0.12 -10.53 4.96
C ASN A 96 -0.45 -9.26 4.28
N LEU A 97 0.21 -8.11 4.44
CA LEU A 97 -0.19 -6.88 3.76
C LEU A 97 -0.01 -7.02 2.25
N ALA A 98 -1.04 -6.67 1.50
CA ALA A 98 -1.08 -6.68 0.06
C ALA A 98 -1.66 -5.37 -0.49
N VAL A 99 -1.41 -5.15 -1.78
CA VAL A 99 -1.74 -3.95 -2.54
C VAL A 99 -2.47 -4.37 -3.82
N GLY A 100 -3.55 -3.68 -4.14
CA GLY A 100 -4.40 -3.99 -5.28
C GLY A 100 -4.90 -2.75 -6.01
N ILE A 101 -5.46 -2.99 -7.20
CA ILE A 101 -6.23 -2.02 -7.98
C ILE A 101 -7.56 -2.65 -8.38
N LEU A 102 -8.64 -1.87 -8.41
CA LEU A 102 -9.95 -2.38 -8.81
C LEU A 102 -10.16 -2.35 -10.32
N ASN A 103 -11.00 -3.27 -10.80
CA ASN A 103 -11.54 -3.24 -12.15
C ASN A 103 -12.70 -2.23 -12.25
N PRO A 104 -12.80 -1.45 -13.34
CA PRO A 104 -11.81 -1.26 -14.41
C PRO A 104 -10.60 -0.41 -13.97
N TYR A 105 -9.48 -0.58 -14.68
CA TYR A 105 -8.22 0.14 -14.41
C TYR A 105 -8.38 1.67 -14.33
N ASN A 106 -9.18 2.23 -15.24
CA ASN A 106 -9.46 3.65 -15.33
C ASN A 106 -10.93 3.90 -14.96
N GLY A 107 -11.19 4.97 -14.22
CA GLY A 107 -12.54 5.35 -13.80
C GLY A 107 -13.46 5.72 -14.95
N GLU A 108 -12.93 6.26 -16.05
CA GLU A 108 -13.69 6.67 -17.24
C GLU A 108 -13.97 5.54 -18.24
N SER A 109 -13.40 4.35 -18.02
CA SER A 109 -13.71 3.18 -18.83
C SER A 109 -15.14 2.69 -18.57
N GLU A 110 -15.68 1.92 -19.50
CA GLU A 110 -16.93 1.21 -19.26
C GLU A 110 -16.81 0.33 -18.00
N ASN A 111 -17.66 0.60 -17.01
CA ASN A 111 -17.73 -0.19 -15.79
C ASN A 111 -18.93 -1.15 -15.88
N LYS A 112 -18.63 -2.43 -16.20
CA LYS A 112 -19.60 -3.52 -16.35
C LYS A 112 -20.09 -4.10 -15.02
N TRP A 113 -19.60 -3.60 -13.89
CA TRP A 113 -20.02 -4.02 -12.56
C TRP A 113 -21.22 -3.25 -12.03
N TYR A 114 -21.77 -2.33 -12.81
CA TYR A 114 -23.03 -1.68 -12.49
C TYR A 114 -24.22 -2.50 -13.00
N ASP A 115 -25.25 -2.64 -12.19
CA ASP A 115 -26.55 -3.14 -12.64
C ASP A 115 -27.31 -2.10 -13.49
N GLY A 116 -28.49 -2.49 -13.98
CA GLY A 116 -29.37 -1.62 -14.77
C GLY A 116 -29.96 -0.43 -14.01
N VAL A 117 -29.75 -0.33 -12.68
CA VAL A 117 -30.24 0.77 -11.83
C VAL A 117 -29.10 1.60 -11.22
N GLY A 118 -27.85 1.36 -11.63
CA GLY A 118 -26.70 2.17 -11.22
C GLY A 118 -26.10 1.79 -9.87
N LYS A 119 -26.25 0.54 -9.41
CA LYS A 119 -25.55 0.01 -8.22
C LYS A 119 -24.42 -0.95 -8.60
N LEU A 120 -23.37 -0.96 -7.80
CA LEU A 120 -22.28 -1.94 -7.92
C LEU A 120 -22.80 -3.33 -7.50
N ILE A 121 -22.77 -4.31 -8.41
CA ILE A 121 -23.38 -5.63 -8.21
C ILE A 121 -22.73 -6.44 -7.09
N TYR A 122 -21.46 -6.18 -6.79
CA TYR A 122 -20.70 -6.89 -5.75
C TYR A 122 -20.92 -6.33 -4.35
N ALA A 123 -21.62 -5.20 -4.20
CA ALA A 123 -21.83 -4.57 -2.91
C ALA A 123 -22.62 -5.46 -1.95
N ALA A 124 -23.63 -6.19 -2.44
CA ALA A 124 -24.46 -7.07 -1.62
C ALA A 124 -23.72 -8.36 -1.18
N ASP A 125 -22.67 -8.73 -1.90
CA ASP A 125 -21.86 -9.93 -1.64
C ASP A 125 -20.55 -9.59 -0.90
N GLU A 126 -20.39 -8.33 -0.45
CA GLU A 126 -19.28 -7.83 0.38
C GLU A 126 -17.89 -8.17 -0.17
N TYR A 127 -17.67 -7.88 -1.46
CA TYR A 127 -16.35 -7.99 -2.08
C TYR A 127 -16.06 -6.88 -3.08
N HIS A 128 -14.79 -6.73 -3.46
CA HIS A 128 -14.34 -5.84 -4.54
C HIS A 128 -13.49 -6.58 -5.58
N PRO A 129 -13.67 -6.31 -6.89
CA PRO A 129 -12.95 -7.01 -7.96
C PRO A 129 -11.55 -6.43 -8.18
N GLY A 130 -10.54 -7.00 -7.52
CA GLY A 130 -9.12 -6.66 -7.75
C GLY A 130 -8.62 -7.18 -9.10
N THR A 131 -7.88 -6.41 -9.89
CA THR A 131 -7.55 -6.75 -11.30
C THR A 131 -6.05 -6.75 -11.60
N ASP A 132 -5.66 -7.40 -12.70
CA ASP A 132 -4.30 -7.59 -13.25
C ASP A 132 -3.31 -8.36 -12.36
N GLY A 133 -3.19 -7.98 -11.11
CA GLY A 133 -2.32 -8.62 -10.14
C GLY A 133 -2.44 -7.96 -8.77
N LEU A 134 -1.95 -8.67 -7.77
CA LEU A 134 -1.74 -8.14 -6.43
C LEU A 134 -0.25 -8.18 -6.11
N TRP A 135 0.17 -7.28 -5.24
CA TRP A 135 1.53 -7.24 -4.71
C TRP A 135 1.50 -7.37 -3.20
N TYR A 136 2.53 -7.94 -2.59
CA TYR A 136 2.53 -8.19 -1.16
C TYR A 136 3.91 -8.11 -0.53
N PHE A 137 3.92 -7.74 0.74
CA PHE A 137 5.13 -7.69 1.56
C PHE A 137 5.57 -9.12 1.90
N GLN A 138 6.87 -9.39 1.79
CA GLN A 138 7.44 -10.73 2.05
C GLN A 138 7.45 -11.10 3.55
N ALA A 139 7.43 -10.09 4.42
CA ALA A 139 7.48 -10.21 5.86
C ALA A 139 6.49 -9.23 6.50
N PRO A 140 6.18 -9.38 7.80
CA PRO A 140 5.29 -8.46 8.50
C PRO A 140 5.84 -7.03 8.41
N LEU A 141 4.99 -6.10 7.98
CA LEU A 141 5.37 -4.69 7.92
C LEU A 141 5.27 -4.10 9.33
N VAL A 142 6.39 -3.57 9.84
CA VAL A 142 6.46 -2.93 11.16
C VAL A 142 6.64 -1.43 11.01
N ILE A 143 5.64 -0.65 11.41
CA ILE A 143 5.64 0.80 11.30
C ILE A 143 5.66 1.41 12.70
N LYS A 144 6.68 2.23 12.98
CA LYS A 144 6.78 2.96 14.24
C LYS A 144 5.60 3.92 14.43
N PRO A 145 5.28 4.32 15.68
CA PRO A 145 4.30 5.37 15.95
C PRO A 145 4.51 6.59 15.06
N PHE A 146 3.43 7.13 14.49
CA PHE A 146 3.43 8.37 13.71
C PHE A 146 4.52 8.44 12.61
N SER A 147 4.86 7.29 12.04
CA SER A 147 5.94 7.16 11.05
C SER A 147 5.40 6.63 9.71
N GLN A 148 6.16 6.88 8.65
CA GLN A 148 5.79 6.50 7.30
C GLN A 148 6.68 5.42 6.70
N VAL A 149 6.13 4.68 5.75
CA VAL A 149 6.85 3.75 4.87
C VAL A 149 6.59 4.15 3.42
N VAL A 150 7.67 4.26 2.64
CA VAL A 150 7.59 4.57 1.22
C VAL A 150 7.65 3.29 0.41
N VAL A 151 6.74 3.17 -0.55
CA VAL A 151 6.71 2.05 -1.49
C VAL A 151 6.75 2.60 -2.92
N ASN A 152 7.81 2.26 -3.66
CA ASN A 152 7.87 2.47 -5.09
C ASN A 152 7.00 1.44 -5.81
N VAL A 153 6.21 1.91 -6.77
CA VAL A 153 5.39 1.06 -7.66
C VAL A 153 6.11 0.79 -8.98
N GLN A 154 6.75 1.81 -9.56
CA GLN A 154 7.50 1.72 -10.82
C GLN A 154 8.73 2.63 -10.76
N GLY A 155 9.85 2.16 -11.31
CA GLY A 155 11.10 2.92 -11.37
C GLY A 155 11.79 3.09 -10.02
N ALA A 156 12.08 1.98 -9.32
CA ALA A 156 12.73 1.92 -8.00
C ALA A 156 14.22 2.32 -8.01
N ILE A 157 14.54 3.44 -8.66
CA ILE A 157 15.89 3.99 -8.86
C ILE A 157 15.91 5.48 -8.51
N ASN A 158 17.06 6.12 -8.66
CA ASN A 158 17.12 7.58 -8.64
C ASN A 158 16.70 8.14 -10.01
N ASN A 159 15.40 8.38 -10.20
CA ASN A 159 14.89 8.89 -11.47
C ASN A 159 15.32 10.35 -11.74
N THR A 160 15.73 11.11 -10.72
CA THR A 160 16.09 12.53 -10.89
C THR A 160 17.36 12.73 -11.70
N LEU A 161 18.18 11.68 -11.86
CA LEU A 161 19.36 11.70 -12.72
C LEU A 161 19.01 11.79 -14.22
N THR A 162 17.81 11.38 -14.61
CA THR A 162 17.35 11.40 -16.01
C THR A 162 16.12 12.29 -16.21
N HIS A 163 15.32 12.46 -15.16
CA HIS A 163 14.10 13.24 -15.14
C HIS A 163 14.09 14.14 -13.91
N SER A 164 14.62 15.36 -14.04
CA SER A 164 14.87 16.31 -12.93
C SER A 164 13.63 16.59 -12.07
N LYS A 165 12.43 16.48 -12.65
CA LYS A 165 11.13 16.65 -11.98
C LYS A 165 10.55 15.34 -11.44
N SER A 166 11.30 14.25 -11.42
CA SER A 166 10.82 12.94 -10.95
C SER A 166 11.22 12.71 -9.47
N VAL A 167 11.25 11.44 -9.05
CA VAL A 167 11.41 11.02 -7.66
C VAL A 167 12.67 10.17 -7.50
N ASN A 168 13.44 10.44 -6.46
CA ASN A 168 14.55 9.59 -6.04
C ASN A 168 14.04 8.50 -5.09
N TYR A 169 13.99 7.24 -5.56
CA TYR A 169 13.64 6.10 -4.72
C TYR A 169 14.85 5.34 -4.18
N ALA A 170 16.08 5.75 -4.51
CA ALA A 170 17.31 5.10 -4.05
C ALA A 170 17.55 5.37 -2.56
N HIS A 171 16.87 4.61 -1.69
CA HIS A 171 16.95 4.77 -0.24
C HIS A 171 16.74 3.43 0.47
N LYS A 172 17.57 3.15 1.48
CA LYS A 172 17.61 1.85 2.18
C LYS A 172 16.33 1.48 2.93
N ASP A 173 15.56 2.48 3.34
CA ASP A 173 14.32 2.26 4.11
C ASP A 173 13.07 2.17 3.20
N TYR A 174 13.22 2.26 1.88
CA TYR A 174 12.11 2.20 0.94
C TYR A 174 11.85 0.77 0.49
N TYR A 175 10.64 0.53 -0.01
CA TYR A 175 10.20 -0.71 -0.62
C TYR A 175 10.04 -0.56 -2.12
N ALA A 176 10.22 -1.66 -2.85
CA ALA A 176 10.09 -1.70 -4.30
C ALA A 176 9.12 -2.80 -4.72
N MET A 177 8.11 -2.47 -5.52
CA MET A 177 7.30 -3.45 -6.23
C MET A 177 8.15 -4.00 -7.39
N TYR A 178 8.92 -5.05 -7.12
CA TYR A 178 9.84 -5.63 -8.09
C TYR A 178 9.85 -7.16 -8.01
N ASP A 179 9.18 -7.80 -8.95
CA ASP A 179 9.09 -9.26 -9.05
C ASP A 179 9.07 -9.72 -10.52
N PRO A 180 10.21 -9.64 -11.23
CA PRO A 180 10.27 -10.02 -12.64
C PRO A 180 9.97 -11.51 -12.87
N GLU A 181 10.15 -12.36 -11.84
CA GLU A 181 9.95 -13.81 -11.90
C GLU A 181 8.50 -14.20 -12.24
N VAL A 182 7.52 -13.37 -11.86
CA VAL A 182 6.10 -13.61 -12.16
C VAL A 182 5.65 -13.02 -13.49
N GLY A 183 6.58 -12.42 -14.25
CA GLY A 183 6.35 -11.84 -15.57
C GLY A 183 6.15 -10.32 -15.59
N TYR A 184 6.22 -9.64 -14.43
CA TYR A 184 6.32 -8.18 -14.35
C TYR A 184 7.76 -7.71 -14.64
N ALA A 185 8.21 -7.96 -15.86
CA ALA A 185 9.61 -7.81 -16.29
C ALA A 185 9.84 -6.67 -17.29
N HIS A 186 8.86 -5.76 -17.48
CA HIS A 186 9.02 -4.66 -18.43
C HIS A 186 10.09 -3.66 -17.94
N ALA A 187 11.27 -3.67 -18.59
CA ALA A 187 12.47 -2.95 -18.14
C ALA A 187 12.28 -1.43 -17.89
N LEU A 188 11.38 -0.77 -18.64
CA LEU A 188 11.07 0.65 -18.41
C LEU A 188 10.35 0.92 -17.08
N TYR A 189 9.47 0.01 -16.66
CA TYR A 189 8.63 0.17 -15.47
C TYR A 189 9.28 -0.48 -14.24
N TYR A 190 9.99 -1.58 -14.47
CA TYR A 190 10.69 -2.36 -13.45
C TYR A 190 12.17 -2.50 -13.83
N PRO A 191 12.95 -1.40 -13.84
CA PRO A 191 14.40 -1.53 -13.85
C PRO A 191 14.84 -2.28 -12.58
N ALA A 192 16.05 -2.85 -12.61
CA ALA A 192 16.65 -3.38 -11.39
C ALA A 192 16.62 -2.28 -10.30
N PRO A 193 16.08 -2.56 -9.09
CA PRO A 193 16.04 -1.58 -8.03
C PRO A 193 17.43 -1.07 -7.68
N SER A 194 17.50 0.16 -7.16
CA SER A 194 18.74 0.69 -6.58
C SER A 194 19.34 -0.30 -5.59
N GLU A 195 20.66 -0.48 -5.64
CA GLU A 195 21.40 -1.33 -4.71
C GLU A 195 21.24 -0.94 -3.22
N LEU A 196 20.75 0.28 -2.96
CA LEU A 196 20.43 0.72 -1.61
C LEU A 196 19.17 0.03 -1.07
N ILE A 197 18.23 -0.36 -1.93
CA ILE A 197 17.00 -1.05 -1.52
C ILE A 197 17.33 -2.53 -1.29
N PRO A 198 17.19 -3.05 -0.06
CA PRO A 198 17.51 -4.45 0.20
C PRO A 198 16.47 -5.36 -0.46
N THR A 199 16.89 -6.56 -0.87
CA THR A 199 16.01 -7.56 -1.50
C THR A 199 14.83 -7.98 -0.61
N ALA A 200 14.98 -7.90 0.71
CA ALA A 200 13.89 -8.13 1.67
C ALA A 200 12.76 -7.07 1.58
N HIS A 201 13.04 -5.89 1.00
CA HIS A 201 12.07 -4.84 0.74
C HIS A 201 11.48 -4.90 -0.69
N HIS A 202 11.85 -5.91 -1.49
CA HIS A 202 11.17 -6.15 -2.76
C HIS A 202 9.83 -6.82 -2.47
N LEU A 203 8.72 -6.21 -2.88
CA LEU A 203 7.43 -6.89 -2.81
C LEU A 203 7.38 -8.00 -3.85
N LYS A 204 6.68 -9.08 -3.49
CA LYS A 204 6.35 -10.18 -4.40
C LYS A 204 4.95 -9.97 -4.97
N ALA A 205 4.63 -10.67 -6.06
CA ALA A 205 3.36 -10.49 -6.74
C ALA A 205 2.69 -11.81 -7.12
N VAL A 206 1.37 -11.75 -7.29
CA VAL A 206 0.62 -12.75 -8.06
C VAL A 206 -0.01 -12.05 -9.24
N ARG A 207 0.35 -12.49 -10.45
CA ARG A 207 -0.11 -11.91 -11.71
C ARG A 207 -1.20 -12.78 -12.33
N ILE A 208 -2.26 -12.14 -12.78
CA ILE A 208 -3.41 -12.80 -13.43
C ILE A 208 -3.65 -12.24 -14.83
N GLY A 209 -3.30 -10.97 -15.04
CA GLY A 209 -3.33 -10.31 -16.33
C GLY A 209 -2.15 -10.71 -17.20
N GLN A 210 -2.21 -10.32 -18.47
CA GLN A 210 -1.20 -10.67 -19.48
C GLN A 210 -0.11 -9.60 -19.63
N SER A 211 -0.29 -8.43 -19.04
CA SER A 211 0.67 -7.32 -19.13
C SER A 211 2.00 -7.68 -18.49
N THR A 212 3.09 -7.15 -19.04
CA THR A 212 4.44 -7.26 -18.46
C THR A 212 4.74 -6.15 -17.45
N ALA A 213 3.77 -5.28 -17.19
CA ALA A 213 3.80 -4.30 -16.12
C ALA A 213 2.44 -4.18 -15.43
N TRP A 214 2.43 -3.90 -14.13
CA TRP A 214 1.19 -3.76 -13.38
C TRP A 214 0.39 -2.56 -13.87
N ALA A 215 -0.87 -2.78 -14.22
CA ALA A 215 -1.71 -1.80 -14.93
C ALA A 215 -2.33 -0.72 -14.02
N LEU A 216 -1.54 -0.16 -13.10
CA LEU A 216 -1.97 0.98 -12.30
C LEU A 216 -2.17 2.21 -13.20
N SER A 217 -3.39 2.75 -13.25
CA SER A 217 -3.71 3.93 -14.06
C SER A 217 -2.87 5.15 -13.67
N SER A 218 -2.44 5.94 -14.66
CA SER A 218 -1.80 7.25 -14.44
C SER A 218 -2.81 8.42 -14.50
N ILE A 219 -4.11 8.13 -14.50
CA ILE A 219 -5.17 9.14 -14.65
C ILE A 219 -6.20 9.00 -13.54
N SER A 220 -6.70 7.77 -13.31
CA SER A 220 -7.90 7.54 -12.52
C SER A 220 -7.91 6.15 -11.85
N PRO A 221 -6.87 5.75 -11.09
CA PRO A 221 -6.89 4.44 -10.42
C PRO A 221 -7.92 4.37 -9.28
N ALA A 222 -8.36 3.17 -8.95
CA ALA A 222 -8.94 2.83 -7.65
C ALA A 222 -7.94 1.92 -6.93
N PHE A 223 -7.13 2.51 -6.05
CA PHE A 223 -5.98 1.88 -5.40
C PHE A 223 -6.34 1.52 -3.96
N PHE A 224 -5.89 0.37 -3.46
CA PHE A 224 -6.16 -0.04 -2.08
C PHE A 224 -5.07 -0.93 -1.51
N ILE A 225 -5.04 -0.97 -0.19
CA ILE A 225 -4.30 -1.94 0.60
C ILE A 225 -5.26 -2.87 1.33
N PHE A 226 -4.87 -4.13 1.49
CA PHE A 226 -5.70 -5.14 2.13
C PHE A 226 -4.82 -6.17 2.84
N GLN A 227 -5.39 -6.85 3.83
CA GLN A 227 -4.72 -7.90 4.58
C GLN A 227 -5.44 -9.23 4.33
N THR A 228 -4.72 -10.25 3.85
CA THR A 228 -5.32 -11.59 3.72
C THR A 228 -5.41 -12.26 5.08
N GLN A 229 -6.59 -12.82 5.39
CA GLN A 229 -6.88 -13.47 6.66
C GLN A 229 -6.94 -14.99 6.50
N GLY A 230 -6.29 -15.73 7.41
CA GLY A 230 -6.27 -17.20 7.39
C GLY A 230 -5.43 -17.83 6.26
N MET A 231 -4.83 -17.03 5.37
CA MET A 231 -3.95 -17.47 4.29
C MET A 231 -2.94 -16.39 3.91
N THR A 232 -1.86 -16.78 3.23
CA THR A 232 -0.89 -15.83 2.69
C THR A 232 -1.42 -15.14 1.42
N PRO A 233 -0.89 -13.97 1.04
CA PRO A 233 -1.29 -13.31 -0.20
C PRO A 233 -1.01 -14.15 -1.45
N ALA A 234 0.07 -14.95 -1.43
CA ALA A 234 0.38 -15.90 -2.49
C ALA A 234 -0.66 -17.01 -2.61
N GLN A 235 -1.15 -17.54 -1.49
CA GLN A 235 -2.23 -18.53 -1.49
C GLN A 235 -3.53 -17.93 -2.02
N PHE A 236 -3.92 -16.76 -1.50
CA PHE A 236 -5.10 -16.04 -1.97
C PHE A 236 -5.06 -15.76 -3.48
N GLY A 237 -3.94 -15.25 -3.99
CA GLY A 237 -3.82 -14.92 -5.41
C GLY A 237 -3.89 -16.13 -6.35
N ASN A 238 -3.54 -17.32 -5.87
CA ASN A 238 -3.55 -18.56 -6.66
C ASN A 238 -4.80 -19.42 -6.41
N ASP A 239 -5.64 -19.07 -5.45
CA ASP A 239 -6.86 -19.82 -5.14
C ASP A 239 -7.97 -19.48 -6.15
N VAL A 240 -8.45 -20.50 -6.85
CA VAL A 240 -9.53 -20.39 -7.84
C VAL A 240 -10.88 -20.02 -7.22
N ASN A 241 -11.08 -20.24 -5.91
CA ASN A 241 -12.31 -19.84 -5.23
C ASN A 241 -12.42 -18.31 -5.07
N TYR A 242 -11.28 -17.61 -5.08
CA TYR A 242 -11.22 -16.15 -5.11
C TYR A 242 -11.11 -15.61 -6.53
N ARG A 243 -11.40 -16.42 -7.55
CA ARG A 243 -11.44 -16.01 -8.95
C ARG A 243 -12.85 -15.65 -9.39
N ILE A 244 -13.01 -14.43 -9.88
CA ILE A 244 -14.24 -13.96 -10.54
C ILE A 244 -13.90 -13.36 -11.90
N TYR A 245 -14.91 -13.06 -12.70
CA TYR A 245 -14.74 -12.51 -14.04
C TYR A 245 -15.62 -11.29 -14.26
N VAL A 246 -15.14 -10.33 -15.05
CA VAL A 246 -15.89 -9.15 -15.47
C VAL A 246 -17.25 -9.58 -16.08
N PRO A 247 -18.38 -8.98 -15.66
CA PRO A 247 -19.70 -9.37 -16.15
C PRO A 247 -19.82 -9.28 -17.67
N GLY A 248 -20.39 -10.33 -18.27
CA GLY A 248 -20.51 -10.47 -19.73
C GLY A 248 -19.18 -10.69 -20.47
N GLY A 249 -18.06 -10.78 -19.75
CA GLY A 249 -16.75 -11.11 -20.32
C GLY A 249 -16.56 -12.62 -20.49
N GLN A 250 -15.67 -13.00 -21.42
CA GLN A 250 -15.18 -14.37 -21.54
C GLN A 250 -14.32 -14.73 -20.32
N GLN A 251 -14.34 -15.99 -19.88
CA GLN A 251 -13.53 -16.45 -18.74
C GLN A 251 -12.04 -16.60 -19.13
N THR A 252 -11.37 -15.48 -19.33
CA THR A 252 -9.96 -15.39 -19.71
C THR A 252 -9.15 -14.62 -18.67
N ALA A 253 -7.83 -14.74 -18.72
CA ALA A 253 -6.89 -13.96 -17.90
C ALA A 253 -7.17 -12.44 -17.92
N THR A 254 -7.57 -11.89 -19.08
CA THR A 254 -7.85 -10.46 -19.26
C THR A 254 -9.08 -9.99 -18.49
N ASN A 255 -10.09 -10.85 -18.34
CA ASN A 255 -11.34 -10.53 -17.63
C ASN A 255 -11.34 -11.07 -16.20
N ALA A 256 -10.30 -11.77 -15.79
CA ALA A 256 -10.18 -12.32 -14.46
C ALA A 256 -9.94 -11.21 -13.43
N CYS A 257 -10.58 -11.34 -12.27
CA CYS A 257 -10.36 -10.51 -11.10
C CYS A 257 -10.24 -11.39 -9.85
N PHE A 258 -9.55 -10.88 -8.83
CA PHE A 258 -9.59 -11.40 -7.47
C PHE A 258 -10.88 -10.92 -6.80
N LYS A 259 -11.58 -11.84 -6.14
CA LYS A 259 -12.73 -11.54 -5.29
C LYS A 259 -12.20 -11.15 -3.90
N VAL A 260 -11.81 -9.90 -3.69
CA VAL A 260 -11.26 -9.45 -2.40
C VAL A 260 -12.42 -9.18 -1.44
N PRO A 261 -12.53 -9.88 -0.29
CA PRO A 261 -13.55 -9.58 0.71
C PRO A 261 -13.45 -8.13 1.19
N THR A 262 -14.59 -7.43 1.33
CA THR A 262 -14.62 -6.02 1.74
C THR A 262 -13.95 -5.82 3.10
N ASN A 263 -14.20 -6.71 4.06
CA ASN A 263 -13.62 -6.66 5.40
C ASN A 263 -12.10 -6.97 5.46
N TRP A 264 -11.46 -7.31 4.33
CA TRP A 264 -10.01 -7.46 4.24
C TRP A 264 -9.33 -6.16 3.80
N ILE A 265 -10.08 -5.23 3.20
CA ILE A 265 -9.55 -3.95 2.76
C ILE A 265 -9.30 -3.09 3.99
N LEU A 266 -8.08 -2.58 4.11
CA LEU A 266 -7.70 -1.70 5.23
C LEU A 266 -7.95 -0.24 4.87
N ASP A 267 -7.64 0.14 3.63
CA ASP A 267 -7.79 1.52 3.14
C ASP A 267 -7.82 1.55 1.60
N GLY A 268 -8.57 2.49 1.03
CA GLY A 268 -8.80 2.63 -0.40
C GLY A 268 -8.90 4.10 -0.84
N VAL A 269 -8.38 4.39 -2.02
CA VAL A 269 -8.40 5.72 -2.63
C VAL A 269 -8.97 5.63 -4.04
N GLU A 270 -10.14 6.22 -4.23
CA GLU A 270 -10.72 6.41 -5.56
C GLU A 270 -10.23 7.71 -6.19
N VAL A 271 -9.56 7.57 -7.33
CA VAL A 271 -9.05 8.69 -8.10
C VAL A 271 -9.83 8.84 -9.39
N PHE A 272 -10.29 10.06 -9.65
CA PHE A 272 -10.82 10.48 -10.95
C PHE A 272 -9.83 11.42 -11.63
N GLY A 273 -9.68 11.26 -12.95
CA GLY A 273 -8.86 12.19 -13.73
C GLY A 273 -9.61 13.51 -13.92
N ALA A 274 -8.98 14.63 -13.59
CA ALA A 274 -9.59 15.96 -13.71
C ALA A 274 -10.13 16.25 -15.13
N SER A 275 -9.47 15.73 -16.17
CA SER A 275 -9.86 15.88 -17.58
C SER A 275 -10.99 14.94 -18.04
N VAL A 276 -11.36 13.95 -17.23
CA VAL A 276 -12.33 12.89 -17.58
C VAL A 276 -13.37 12.64 -16.48
N VAL A 277 -13.52 13.58 -15.53
CA VAL A 277 -14.42 13.45 -14.37
C VAL A 277 -15.85 13.13 -14.77
N ALA A 278 -16.38 13.79 -15.81
CA ALA A 278 -17.76 13.61 -16.28
C ALA A 278 -18.06 12.20 -16.82
N LYS A 279 -17.02 11.43 -17.17
CA LYS A 279 -17.13 10.04 -17.64
C LYS A 279 -16.77 9.04 -16.55
N SER A 280 -16.18 9.50 -15.46
CA SER A 280 -15.64 8.63 -14.42
C SER A 280 -16.76 8.01 -13.58
N LYS A 281 -16.63 6.73 -13.28
CA LYS A 281 -17.52 5.99 -12.38
C LYS A 281 -16.74 5.39 -11.24
N LYS A 282 -17.39 5.32 -10.09
CA LYS A 282 -16.83 4.72 -8.88
C LYS A 282 -16.63 3.22 -9.01
N ARG A 283 -15.67 2.70 -8.25
CA ARG A 283 -15.36 1.27 -8.10
C ARG A 283 -15.41 0.85 -6.64
N PHE A 284 -15.08 1.71 -5.71
CA PHE A 284 -15.34 1.41 -4.31
C PHE A 284 -16.82 1.54 -3.96
N THR A 285 -17.25 0.70 -3.02
CA THR A 285 -18.51 0.89 -2.28
C THR A 285 -18.29 1.98 -1.24
N PRO A 286 -19.36 2.66 -0.77
CA PRO A 286 -19.22 3.73 0.22
C PRO A 286 -18.61 3.30 1.56
N GLU A 287 -18.63 2.01 1.88
CA GLU A 287 -17.99 1.46 3.07
C GLU A 287 -16.46 1.59 3.02
N VAL A 288 -15.86 1.47 1.84
CA VAL A 288 -14.40 1.61 1.64
C VAL A 288 -14.05 3.03 1.21
N ASP A 289 -14.79 3.59 0.26
CA ASP A 289 -14.62 4.97 -0.18
C ASP A 289 -15.93 5.52 -0.77
N GLY A 290 -16.57 6.43 -0.04
CA GLY A 290 -17.80 7.12 -0.41
C GLY A 290 -17.64 8.29 -1.38
N GLY A 291 -16.41 8.66 -1.75
CA GLY A 291 -16.13 9.82 -2.59
C GLY A 291 -15.08 9.55 -3.66
N TYR A 292 -14.37 10.57 -4.06
CA TYR A 292 -13.22 10.50 -4.96
C TYR A 292 -12.34 11.73 -4.79
N VAL A 293 -11.07 11.61 -5.15
CA VAL A 293 -10.14 12.73 -5.28
C VAL A 293 -9.76 12.93 -6.75
N LEU A 294 -9.55 14.19 -7.14
CA LEU A 294 -9.17 14.55 -8.51
C LEU A 294 -7.66 14.51 -8.70
N LEU A 295 -7.22 13.99 -9.85
CA LEU A 295 -5.83 14.03 -10.30
C LEU A 295 -5.70 14.74 -11.65
N THR A 296 -4.83 15.74 -11.69
CA THR A 296 -4.30 16.37 -12.89
C THR A 296 -2.96 15.72 -13.22
N ASN A 297 -2.99 14.69 -14.06
CA ASN A 297 -1.80 13.88 -14.33
C ASN A 297 -0.71 14.62 -15.12
N LYS A 298 0.50 14.03 -15.15
CA LYS A 298 1.69 14.52 -15.87
C LYS A 298 2.29 15.82 -15.33
N LEU A 299 1.78 16.36 -14.24
CA LEU A 299 2.26 17.61 -13.63
C LEU A 299 3.18 17.37 -12.42
N GLY A 300 3.35 16.12 -12.01
CA GLY A 300 4.13 15.78 -10.83
C GLY A 300 3.35 15.90 -9.52
N HIS A 301 2.04 16.10 -9.64
CA HIS A 301 1.12 16.18 -8.52
C HIS A 301 0.93 14.83 -7.84
N SER A 302 0.62 14.87 -6.56
CA SER A 302 0.24 13.71 -5.74
C SER A 302 -1.13 13.93 -5.10
N LEU A 303 -1.69 12.87 -4.53
CA LEU A 303 -2.93 12.90 -3.78
C LEU A 303 -2.55 12.72 -2.32
N TYR A 304 -2.74 13.76 -1.52
CA TYR A 304 -2.23 13.84 -0.15
C TYR A 304 -3.39 13.85 0.84
N ARG A 305 -3.31 13.00 1.86
CA ARG A 305 -4.36 12.87 2.87
C ARG A 305 -4.39 14.11 3.77
N ASN A 306 -5.57 14.65 4.01
CA ASN A 306 -5.82 15.82 4.84
C ASN A 306 -5.52 15.52 6.31
N VAL A 307 -5.11 16.53 7.05
CA VAL A 307 -4.89 16.43 8.50
C VAL A 307 -6.22 16.44 9.24
N ASP A 308 -6.41 15.51 10.16
CA ASP A 308 -7.43 15.65 11.20
C ASP A 308 -6.94 16.70 12.21
N LYS A 309 -7.41 17.93 12.01
CA LYS A 309 -7.02 19.08 12.81
C LYS A 309 -7.27 18.87 14.30
N ALA A 310 -8.47 18.44 14.65
CA ALA A 310 -8.88 18.33 16.04
C ALA A 310 -8.05 17.27 16.78
N ARG A 311 -7.85 16.10 16.17
CA ARG A 311 -7.03 15.04 16.77
C ARG A 311 -5.55 15.42 16.83
N THR A 312 -5.04 16.09 15.80
CA THR A 312 -3.64 16.53 15.75
C THR A 312 -3.35 17.61 16.79
N GLU A 313 -4.22 18.61 16.95
CA GLU A 313 -4.07 19.67 17.96
C GLU A 313 -4.26 19.14 19.39
N ALA A 314 -5.03 18.07 19.57
CA ALA A 314 -5.26 17.45 20.87
C ALA A 314 -4.04 16.69 21.43
N LEU A 315 -3.03 16.36 20.61
CA LEU A 315 -1.81 15.69 21.06
C LEU A 315 -0.96 16.63 21.92
N PRO A 316 -0.73 16.37 23.22
CA PRO A 316 0.05 17.26 24.08
C PRO A 316 1.48 17.47 23.58
N GLU A 317 2.08 16.45 22.96
CA GLU A 317 3.42 16.49 22.40
C GLU A 317 3.56 17.43 21.18
N ASN A 318 2.45 17.90 20.60
CA ASN A 318 2.45 18.85 19.49
C ASN A 318 2.49 20.32 19.91
N ALA A 319 2.43 20.60 21.21
CA ALA A 319 2.46 21.97 21.73
C ALA A 319 3.66 22.77 21.17
N GLY A 320 3.38 23.84 20.43
CA GLY A 320 4.38 24.72 19.83
C GLY A 320 5.08 24.18 18.58
N LYS A 321 4.67 23.01 18.05
CA LYS A 321 5.34 22.35 16.91
C LYS A 321 4.59 22.45 15.58
N LEU A 322 3.27 22.66 15.61
CA LEU A 322 2.44 22.73 14.41
C LEU A 322 2.72 24.01 13.60
N ILE A 323 2.94 23.81 12.31
CA ILE A 323 3.11 24.87 11.31
C ILE A 323 1.82 24.99 10.51
N TYR A 324 1.31 26.21 10.38
CA TYR A 324 0.09 26.52 9.63
C TYR A 324 0.42 27.26 8.31
N ASN A 325 -0.61 27.57 7.54
CA ASN A 325 -0.55 28.24 6.22
C ASN A 325 -0.09 27.30 5.11
N TYR A 326 -0.69 26.11 5.07
CA TYR A 326 -0.47 25.14 4.01
C TYR A 326 -0.77 25.74 2.62
N SER A 327 0.16 25.59 1.68
CA SER A 327 0.10 26.25 0.36
C SER A 327 0.37 25.32 -0.83
N MET A 328 0.49 24.02 -0.58
CA MET A 328 0.86 23.03 -1.61
C MET A 328 -0.34 22.42 -2.33
N GLY A 329 -1.58 22.80 -2.00
CA GLY A 329 -2.78 22.40 -2.74
C GLY A 329 -2.82 22.97 -4.17
N VAL A 330 -3.43 22.23 -5.10
CA VAL A 330 -3.57 22.64 -6.52
C VAL A 330 -4.81 23.52 -6.70
N SER A 331 -6.01 22.93 -6.54
CA SER A 331 -7.30 23.63 -6.66
C SER A 331 -7.91 23.94 -5.29
N ALA A 332 -7.82 22.97 -4.38
CA ALA A 332 -8.06 23.11 -2.96
C ALA A 332 -6.82 22.63 -2.17
N GLY A 333 -6.59 23.20 -1.00
CA GLY A 333 -5.56 22.74 -0.07
C GLY A 333 -6.16 21.90 1.06
N ASP A 334 -5.30 21.52 2.00
CA ASP A 334 -5.72 20.88 3.24
C ASP A 334 -6.65 21.82 4.04
N PRO A 335 -7.91 21.41 4.33
CA PRO A 335 -8.88 22.26 5.03
C PRO A 335 -8.49 22.58 6.48
N SER A 336 -7.56 21.82 7.08
CA SER A 336 -7.03 22.10 8.42
C SER A 336 -6.15 23.36 8.47
N ASN A 337 -5.60 23.77 7.31
CA ASN A 337 -4.53 24.76 7.15
C ASN A 337 -3.19 24.39 7.82
N ILE A 338 -3.01 23.15 8.30
CA ILE A 338 -1.76 22.64 8.88
C ILE A 338 -0.85 22.16 7.75
N ASP A 339 0.39 22.63 7.72
CA ASP A 339 1.43 22.05 6.87
C ASP A 339 2.03 20.84 7.58
N ALA A 340 1.51 19.65 7.25
CA ALA A 340 1.94 18.39 7.87
C ALA A 340 3.43 18.11 7.68
N GLU A 341 3.97 18.33 6.47
CA GLU A 341 5.39 18.06 6.19
C GLU A 341 6.31 19.01 6.96
N ALA A 342 5.96 20.31 7.03
CA ALA A 342 6.72 21.28 7.82
C ALA A 342 6.59 21.00 9.33
N SER A 343 5.41 20.62 9.80
CA SER A 343 5.15 20.27 11.20
C SER A 343 5.93 19.02 11.63
N ILE A 344 5.99 17.98 10.79
CA ILE A 344 6.79 16.77 11.03
C ILE A 344 8.28 17.12 11.11
N LYS A 345 8.79 17.98 10.22
CA LYS A 345 10.18 18.50 10.29
C LYS A 345 10.44 19.28 11.58
N ASN A 346 9.42 19.91 12.13
CA ASN A 346 9.45 20.60 13.43
C ASN A 346 9.18 19.67 14.63
N GLY A 347 9.12 18.36 14.41
CA GLY A 347 8.98 17.34 15.46
C GLY A 347 7.55 17.11 15.96
N ALA A 348 6.53 17.55 15.21
CA ALA A 348 5.14 17.22 15.49
C ALA A 348 4.78 15.80 15.02
N HIS A 349 3.71 15.27 15.59
CA HIS A 349 3.02 14.06 15.14
C HIS A 349 1.72 14.48 14.46
N ILE A 350 1.40 13.88 13.33
CA ILE A 350 0.23 14.25 12.54
C ILE A 350 -0.75 13.09 12.57
N ILE A 351 -2.01 13.39 12.86
CA ILE A 351 -3.10 12.44 12.67
C ILE A 351 -3.81 12.85 11.38
N TYR A 352 -3.81 11.96 10.39
CA TYR A 352 -4.50 12.17 9.13
C TYR A 352 -5.97 11.77 9.24
N MET A 353 -6.80 12.44 8.46
CA MET A 353 -8.23 12.20 8.35
C MET A 353 -8.47 10.87 7.63
N ASP A 354 -9.45 10.11 8.13
CA ASP A 354 -9.95 8.92 7.47
C ASP A 354 -11.45 8.81 7.75
N THR A 355 -12.26 9.15 6.75
CA THR A 355 -13.72 9.10 6.82
C THR A 355 -14.29 8.10 5.82
N ASN A 356 -13.42 7.22 5.28
CA ASN A 356 -13.70 6.35 4.14
C ASN A 356 -14.33 7.15 2.99
N ASN A 357 -13.80 8.34 2.69
CA ASN A 357 -14.33 9.22 1.66
C ASN A 357 -13.23 10.10 1.08
N SER A 358 -12.69 9.72 -0.09
CA SER A 358 -11.57 10.44 -0.70
C SER A 358 -11.84 11.92 -0.99
N THR A 359 -13.10 12.35 -1.11
CA THR A 359 -13.45 13.77 -1.30
C THR A 359 -13.18 14.60 -0.05
N ASN A 360 -13.34 14.00 1.14
CA ASN A 360 -13.05 14.65 2.41
C ASN A 360 -11.61 14.41 2.84
N ASP A 361 -11.10 13.20 2.56
CA ASP A 361 -9.86 12.71 3.14
C ASP A 361 -8.64 13.14 2.36
N PHE A 362 -8.75 13.49 1.07
CA PHE A 362 -7.60 13.85 0.25
C PHE A 362 -7.78 15.18 -0.49
N HIS A 363 -6.65 15.79 -0.82
CA HIS A 363 -6.58 16.87 -1.80
C HIS A 363 -5.46 16.59 -2.81
N GLU A 364 -5.53 17.27 -3.96
CA GLU A 364 -4.44 17.24 -4.94
C GLU A 364 -3.33 18.21 -4.51
N ARG A 365 -2.11 17.68 -4.36
CA ARG A 365 -0.91 18.40 -3.95
C ARG A 365 0.02 18.61 -5.14
N LYS A 366 0.63 19.79 -5.23
CA LYS A 366 1.52 20.22 -6.34
C LYS A 366 2.72 19.29 -6.56
N GLU A 367 3.21 18.63 -5.51
CA GLU A 367 4.40 17.79 -5.55
C GLU A 367 4.27 16.61 -4.60
N PHE A 368 4.84 15.47 -4.99
CA PHE A 368 4.98 14.31 -4.10
C PHE A 368 5.97 14.60 -2.96
N SER A 369 5.71 14.15 -1.73
CA SER A 369 6.53 14.52 -0.55
C SER A 369 7.98 14.06 -0.59
N LEU A 370 8.33 13.16 -1.50
CA LEU A 370 9.72 12.72 -1.70
C LEU A 370 10.51 13.63 -2.64
N ARG A 371 9.88 14.64 -3.25
CA ARG A 371 10.59 15.63 -4.06
C ARG A 371 11.36 16.58 -3.16
N ASN A 372 12.61 16.86 -3.55
CA ASN A 372 13.52 17.77 -2.86
C ASN A 372 13.90 17.33 -1.42
N GLN A 373 13.90 16.02 -1.15
CA GLN A 373 14.45 15.45 0.08
C GLN A 373 15.96 15.21 0.00
#